data_AF-A0A5E5BIA1-F1
#
_entry.id   AF-A0A5E5BIA1-F1
#
_cell.length_a   1.000
_cell.length_b   1.000
_cell.length_c   1.000
_cell.angle_alpha   90.00
_cell.angle_beta   90.00
_cell.angle_gamma   90.00
#
_symmetry.space_group_name_H-M   'P 1'
#
loop_
_entity.id
_entity.type
_entity.pdbx_description
1 polymer ?
#
loop_
_entity_poly.entity_id
_entity_poly.type
_entity_poly.pdbx_seq_one_letter_code
_entity_poly.pdbx_strand_id
1 'polypeptide(L)'
;MNPFELAAQSLPVLLQGTVLTIKFALMSMVFGLAIGIIVAVMGIGKVRVFRAFARAYVSIMRGTPLLGSVHILTSGPNAQAREAKAR
;
A
#
# COMPACT_ATOMS: atom_id res chain seq x y z
N MET A 1 -38.27 -6.08 18.24
CA MET A 1 -36.88 -6.35 18.67
C MET A 1 -36.14 -5.03 18.68
N ASN A 2 -35.57 -4.62 19.82
CA ASN A 2 -34.97 -3.30 19.96
C ASN A 2 -33.61 -3.25 19.25
N PRO A 3 -33.26 -2.19 18.51
CA PRO A 3 -31.99 -2.08 17.78
C PRO A 3 -30.75 -2.22 18.68
N PHE A 4 -30.90 -1.91 19.98
CA PHE A 4 -29.85 -2.07 20.98
C PHE A 4 -29.48 -3.54 21.28
N GLU A 5 -30.40 -4.49 21.13
CA GLU A 5 -30.14 -5.93 21.31
C GLU A 5 -29.27 -6.49 20.16
N LEU A 6 -29.48 -6.04 18.92
CA LEU A 6 -28.67 -6.43 17.76
C LEU A 6 -27.22 -5.93 17.88
N ALA A 7 -27.04 -4.70 18.36
CA ALA A 7 -25.73 -4.13 18.60
C ALA A 7 -24.98 -4.91 19.70
N ALA A 8 -25.66 -5.26 20.79
CA ALA A 8 -25.09 -6.06 21.88
C ALA A 8 -24.69 -7.48 21.44
N GLN A 9 -25.45 -8.12 20.55
CA GLN A 9 -25.11 -9.45 20.02
C GLN A 9 -24.00 -9.44 18.97
N SER A 10 -23.80 -8.32 18.26
CA SER A 10 -22.79 -8.21 17.19
C SER A 10 -21.42 -7.72 17.69
N LEU A 11 -21.40 -7.03 18.84
CA LEU A 11 -20.19 -6.62 19.56
C LEU A 11 -19.12 -7.73 19.73
N PRO A 12 -19.44 -8.95 20.21
CA PRO A 12 -18.45 -10.01 20.37
C PRO A 12 -17.83 -10.47 19.04
N VAL A 13 -18.60 -10.46 17.95
CA VAL A 13 -18.11 -10.83 16.60
C VAL A 13 -17.15 -9.77 16.07
N LEU A 14 -17.48 -8.48 16.26
CA LEU A 14 -16.59 -7.38 15.88
C LEU A 14 -15.28 -7.39 16.68
N LEU A 15 -15.35 -7.73 17.97
CA LEU A 15 -14.18 -7.83 18.84
C LEU A 15 -13.25 -8.99 18.40
N GLN A 16 -13.82 -10.14 18.02
CA GLN A 16 -13.06 -11.25 17.45
C GLN A 16 -12.42 -10.88 16.11
N GLY A 17 -13.15 -10.22 15.21
CA GLY A 17 -12.63 -9.74 13.94
C GLY A 17 -11.48 -8.72 14.10
N THR A 18 -11.58 -7.85 15.12
CA THR A 18 -10.54 -6.88 15.45
C THR A 18 -9.25 -7.57 15.90
N VAL A 19 -9.35 -8.54 16.82
CA VAL A 19 -8.19 -9.31 17.29
C VAL A 19 -7.52 -10.05 16.13
N LEU A 20 -8.31 -10.64 15.24
CA LEU A 20 -7.80 -11.34 14.06
C LEU A 20 -7.07 -10.37 13.12
N THR A 21 -7.64 -9.20 12.86
CA THR A 21 -7.02 -8.14 12.05
C THR A 21 -5.69 -7.69 12.63
N ILE A 22 -5.62 -7.46 13.95
CA ILE A 22 -4.38 -7.09 14.64
C ILE A 22 -3.33 -8.19 14.50
N LYS A 23 -3.72 -9.46 14.68
CA LYS A 23 -2.80 -10.59 14.53
C LYS A 23 -2.22 -10.68 13.12
N PHE A 24 -3.06 -10.53 12.09
CA PHE A 24 -2.60 -10.52 10.70
C PHE A 24 -1.76 -9.29 10.36
N ALA A 25 -2.12 -8.11 10.87
CA ALA A 25 -1.36 -6.89 10.67
C ALA A 25 0.06 -7.02 11.26
N LEU A 26 0.18 -7.52 12.48
CA LEU A 26 1.47 -7.76 13.12
C LEU A 26 2.32 -8.79 12.36
N MET A 27 1.73 -9.91 11.96
CA MET A 27 2.44 -10.92 11.16
C MET A 27 2.92 -10.34 9.82
N SER A 28 2.04 -9.67 9.09
CA SER A 28 2.37 -9.01 7.81
C SER A 28 3.47 -7.96 7.97
N MET A 29 3.43 -7.18 9.05
CA MET A 29 4.45 -6.17 9.33
C MET A 29 5.82 -6.80 9.56
N VAL A 30 5.91 -7.90 10.30
CA VAL A 30 7.16 -8.62 10.53
C VAL A 30 7.71 -9.20 9.22
N PHE A 31 6.88 -9.86 8.43
CA PHE A 31 7.31 -10.43 7.14
C PHE A 31 7.69 -9.34 6.13
N GLY A 32 6.91 -8.27 6.04
CA GLY A 32 7.19 -7.12 5.17
C GLY A 32 8.48 -6.42 5.55
N LEU A 33 8.76 -6.27 6.85
CA LEU A 33 10.01 -5.71 7.34
C LEU A 33 11.19 -6.62 7.03
N ALA A 34 11.07 -7.93 7.25
CA ALA A 34 12.12 -8.90 6.94
C ALA A 34 12.51 -8.85 5.45
N ILE A 35 11.51 -8.91 4.56
CA ILE A 35 11.72 -8.81 3.10
C ILE A 35 12.31 -7.43 2.74
N GLY A 36 11.77 -6.36 3.32
CA GLY A 36 12.24 -5.00 3.08
C GLY A 36 13.71 -4.80 3.46
N ILE A 37 14.16 -5.38 4.57
CA ILE A 37 15.56 -5.35 5.00
C ILE A 37 16.44 -6.12 4.01
N ILE A 38 16.03 -7.31 3.58
CA ILE A 38 16.79 -8.11 2.59
C ILE A 38 16.96 -7.32 1.29
N VAL A 39 15.89 -6.70 0.80
CA VAL A 39 15.94 -5.86 -0.41
C VAL A 39 16.80 -4.61 -0.21
N ALA A 40 16.73 -3.96 0.95
CA ALA A 40 17.54 -2.79 1.27
C ALA A 40 19.03 -3.13 1.28
N VAL A 41 19.42 -4.25 1.90
CA VAL A 41 20.80 -4.74 1.93
C VAL A 41 21.30 -5.08 0.52
N MET A 42 20.48 -5.75 -0.30
CA MET A 42 20.81 -6.00 -1.72
C MET A 42 21.01 -4.71 -2.52
N GLY A 43 20.32 -3.63 -2.16
CA GLY A 43 20.46 -2.31 -2.78
C GLY A 43 21.76 -1.55 -2.45
N ILE A 44 22.38 -1.84 -1.30
CA ILE A 44 23.64 -1.18 -0.86
C ILE A 44 24.88 -1.87 -1.47
N GLY A 45 24.74 -3.11 -1.93
CA GLY A 45 25.83 -3.88 -2.53
C GLY A 45 26.47 -3.23 -3.77
N LYS A 46 27.74 -3.59 -4.04
CA LYS A 46 28.51 -3.12 -5.21
C LYS A 46 28.01 -3.66 -6.55
N VAL A 47 27.18 -4.71 -6.55
CA VAL A 47 26.72 -5.38 -7.78
C VAL A 47 25.59 -4.59 -8.43
N ARG A 48 25.86 -4.03 -9.61
CA ARG A 48 24.96 -3.12 -10.35
C ARG A 48 23.58 -3.73 -10.64
N VAL A 49 23.51 -5.05 -10.84
CA VAL A 49 22.27 -5.79 -11.13
C VAL A 49 21.34 -5.85 -9.92
N PHE A 50 21.80 -6.32 -8.76
CA PHE A 50 21.01 -6.37 -7.53
C PHE A 50 20.51 -4.98 -7.11
N ARG A 51 21.36 -3.96 -7.29
CA ARG A 51 21.00 -2.57 -7.01
C ARG A 51 19.94 -2.00 -7.97
N ALA A 52 19.86 -2.48 -9.20
CA ALA A 52 18.81 -2.10 -10.14
C ALA A 52 17.47 -2.77 -9.79
N PHE A 53 17.48 -4.07 -9.47
CA PHE A 53 16.28 -4.79 -9.02
C PHE A 53 15.71 -4.23 -7.72
N ALA A 54 16.56 -3.98 -6.71
CA ALA A 54 16.13 -3.39 -5.45
C ALA A 54 15.52 -1.99 -5.66
N ARG A 55 16.12 -1.16 -6.52
CA ARG A 55 15.57 0.17 -6.85
C ARG A 55 14.24 0.09 -7.59
N ALA A 56 14.08 -0.84 -8.53
CA ALA A 56 12.81 -1.04 -9.22
C ALA A 56 11.71 -1.50 -8.25
N TYR A 57 11.99 -2.51 -7.41
CA TYR A 57 11.06 -2.99 -6.39
C TYR A 57 10.63 -1.89 -5.42
N VAL A 58 11.59 -1.14 -4.87
CA VAL A 58 11.34 -0.03 -3.93
C VAL A 58 10.59 1.11 -4.63
N SER A 59 10.89 1.42 -5.89
CA SER A 59 10.18 2.44 -6.66
C SER A 59 8.72 2.08 -6.90
N ILE A 60 8.42 0.82 -7.22
CA ILE A 60 7.05 0.33 -7.43
C ILE A 60 6.28 0.36 -6.10
N MET A 61 6.88 -0.18 -5.03
CA MET A 61 6.26 -0.24 -3.70
C MET A 61 6.08 1.13 -3.05
N ARG A 62 6.95 2.11 -3.33
CA ARG A 62 6.88 3.46 -2.75
C ARG A 62 6.17 4.49 -3.61
N GLY A 63 5.93 4.21 -4.89
CA GLY A 63 5.72 5.30 -5.83
C GLY A 63 5.05 4.98 -7.14
N THR A 64 4.44 3.80 -7.32
CA THR A 64 3.46 3.71 -8.41
C THR A 64 2.30 4.62 -8.03
N PRO A 65 2.16 5.76 -8.73
CA PRO A 65 1.87 7.03 -8.07
C PRO A 65 0.39 7.09 -7.73
N LEU A 66 0.02 7.04 -6.45
CA LEU A 66 -1.35 7.38 -6.02
C LEU A 66 -1.76 8.77 -6.52
N LEU A 67 -0.81 9.71 -6.58
CA LEU A 67 -1.05 11.04 -7.15
C LEU A 67 -1.22 11.01 -8.68
N GLY A 68 -0.52 10.12 -9.40
CA GLY A 68 -0.62 9.99 -10.85
C GLY A 68 -1.87 9.24 -11.28
N SER A 69 -2.22 8.14 -10.58
CA SER A 69 -3.44 7.38 -10.84
C SER A 69 -4.70 8.19 -10.50
N VAL A 70 -4.70 8.94 -9.39
CA VAL A 70 -5.82 9.84 -9.03
C VAL A 70 -5.90 11.04 -9.97
N HIS A 71 -4.77 11.65 -10.39
CA HIS A 71 -4.81 12.72 -11.41
C HIS A 71 -5.39 12.24 -12.73
N ILE A 72 -5.00 11.06 -13.22
CA ILE A 72 -5.51 10.52 -14.49
C ILE A 72 -7.01 10.23 -14.38
N LEU A 73 -7.47 9.73 -13.24
CA LEU A 73 -8.87 9.38 -13.00
C LEU A 73 -9.77 10.62 -12.81
N THR A 74 -9.30 11.65 -12.10
CA THR A 74 -10.06 12.89 -11.84
C THR A 74 -10.02 13.85 -13.02
N SER A 75 -8.88 14.01 -13.67
CA SER A 75 -8.73 14.97 -14.77
C SER A 75 -9.26 14.43 -16.10
N GLY A 76 -9.45 13.11 -16.21
CA GLY A 76 -9.78 12.45 -17.47
C GLY A 76 -8.66 12.58 -18.52
N PRO A 77 -8.67 11.77 -19.58
CA PRO A 77 -7.64 11.80 -20.64
C PRO A 77 -7.49 13.17 -21.34
N ASN A 78 -8.44 14.09 -21.14
CA ASN A 78 -8.65 15.26 -21.98
C ASN A 78 -8.08 16.55 -21.38
N ALA A 79 -7.79 16.58 -20.07
CA ALA A 79 -7.30 17.79 -19.38
C ALA A 79 -5.79 17.98 -19.54
N GLN A 80 -5.00 16.90 -19.47
CA GLN A 80 -3.53 16.99 -19.61
C GLN A 80 -3.09 17.43 -21.01
N ALA A 81 -3.88 17.07 -22.03
CA ALA A 81 -3.65 17.47 -23.41
C ALA A 81 -3.82 18.99 -23.64
N ARG A 82 -4.61 19.70 -22.82
CA ARG A 82 -4.80 21.15 -22.96
C ARG A 82 -3.69 21.95 -22.29
N GLU A 83 -3.13 21.47 -21.18
CA GLU A 83 -2.02 22.13 -20.49
C GLU A 83 -0.68 21.94 -21.22
N ALA A 84 -0.44 20.77 -21.82
CA ALA A 84 0.76 20.52 -22.64
C ALA A 84 0.77 21.29 -23.96
N LYS A 85 -0.41 21.67 -24.48
CA LYS A 85 -0.54 22.48 -25.71
C LYS A 85 -0.56 23.99 -25.44
N ALA A 86 -0.55 24.39 -24.16
CA ALA A 86 -0.53 25.78 -23.70
C ALA A 86 0.88 26.23 -23.23
N ARG A 87 1.88 25.35 -23.28
CA ARG A 87 3.30 25.66 -23.16
C ARG A 87 3.99 25.47 -24.50
#